data_AF-T1AN49-F1
#
_entry.id   AF-T1AN49-F1
#
_cell.length_a   1.000
_cell.length_b   1.000
_cell.length_c   1.000
_cell.angle_alpha   90.00
_cell.angle_beta   90.00
_cell.angle_gamma   90.00
#
_symmetry.space_group_name_H-M   'P 1'
#
loop_
_entity.id
_entity.type
_entity.pdbx_description
1 polymer ?
#
loop_
_entity_poly.entity_id
_entity_poly.type
_entity_poly.pdbx_seq_one_letter_code
_entity_poly.pdbx_strand_id
1 'polypeptide(L)' 'MDREPTILESFQQQGMSRRSFLKFCAATASLLALPAARAAELAEKLAGMPRPTVIYLSFQECTGCLESLTRSFSPTI' A
#
# COMPACT_ATOMS: atom_id res chain seq x y z
N MET A 1 -6.63 -6.71 23.04
CA MET A 1 -5.61 -6.59 21.99
C MET A 1 -6.37 -6.48 20.69
N ASP A 2 -6.57 -5.25 20.22
CA ASP A 2 -7.45 -4.97 19.09
C ASP A 2 -6.84 -5.48 17.78
N ARG A 3 -7.68 -5.99 16.88
CA ARG A 3 -7.26 -6.50 15.56
C ARG A 3 -6.85 -5.32 14.67
N GLU A 4 -5.65 -5.34 14.11
CA GLU A 4 -5.23 -4.35 13.12
C GLU A 4 -6.15 -4.41 11.88
N PRO A 5 -6.56 -3.23 11.33
CA PRO A 5 -7.37 -3.20 10.13
C PRO A 5 -6.61 -3.76 8.94
N THR A 6 -7.32 -4.47 8.07
CA THR A 6 -6.79 -4.90 6.77
C THR A 6 -6.65 -3.71 5.81
N ILE A 7 -5.87 -3.88 4.75
CA ILE A 7 -5.67 -2.85 3.72
C ILE A 7 -7.01 -2.38 3.13
N LEU A 8 -7.95 -3.29 2.86
CA LEU A 8 -9.26 -2.90 2.33
C LEU A 8 -10.06 -2.10 3.35
N GLU A 9 -10.07 -2.52 4.62
CA GLU A 9 -10.75 -1.78 5.70
C GLU A 9 -10.14 -0.38 5.86
N SER A 10 -8.82 -0.24 5.83
CA SER A 10 -8.14 1.06 5.88
C SER A 10 -8.49 1.96 4.69
N PHE A 11 -8.55 1.41 3.48
CA PHE A 11 -8.94 2.18 2.29
C PHE A 11 -10.42 2.60 2.34
N GLN A 12 -11.30 1.74 2.84
CA GLN A 12 -12.71 2.06 3.03
C GLN A 12 -12.93 3.17 4.06
N GLN A 13 -12.17 3.16 5.16
CA GLN A 13 -12.18 4.23 6.16
C GLN A 13 -11.77 5.59 5.57
N GLN A 14 -10.93 5.58 4.53
CA GLN A 14 -10.54 6.77 3.76
C GLN A 14 -11.51 7.12 2.61
N GLY A 15 -12.67 6.49 2.55
CA GLY A 15 -13.72 6.77 1.55
C GLY A 15 -13.53 6.08 0.20
N MET A 16 -12.60 5.12 0.08
CA MET A 16 -12.42 4.38 -1.17
C MET A 16 -13.57 3.37 -1.39
N SER A 17 -14.27 3.50 -2.51
CA SER A 17 -15.27 2.51 -2.92
C SER A 17 -14.64 1.18 -3.35
N ARG A 18 -15.40 0.07 -3.25
CA ARG A 18 -14.99 -1.24 -3.78
C ARG A 18 -14.56 -1.18 -5.25
N ARG A 19 -15.24 -0.38 -6.08
CA ARG A 19 -14.89 -0.20 -7.50
C ARG A 19 -13.53 0.50 -7.67
N SER A 20 -13.24 1.53 -6.87
CA SER A 20 -11.92 2.19 -6.89
C SER A 20 -10.81 1.25 -6.46
N PHE A 21 -11.05 0.41 -5.44
CA PHE A 21 -10.08 -0.59 -5.01
C PHE A 21 -9.73 -1.60 -6.12
N LEU A 22 -10.74 -2.10 -6.83
CA LEU A 22 -10.49 -3.01 -7.97
C LEU A 22 -9.74 -2.32 -9.11
N LYS A 23 -10.06 -1.04 -9.39
CA LYS A 23 -9.30 -0.23 -10.36
C LYS A 23 -7.85 -0.05 -9.94
N PHE A 24 -7.60 0.20 -8.65
CA PHE A 24 -6.25 0.29 -8.10
C PHE A 24 -5.49 -1.01 -8.34
N CYS A 25 -6.05 -2.16 -7.98
CA CYS A 25 -5.41 -3.45 -8.22
C CYS A 25 -5.11 -3.71 -9.70
N ALA A 26 -6.06 -3.42 -10.60
CA ALA A 26 -5.85 -3.57 -12.04
C ALA A 26 -4.76 -2.62 -12.58
N ALA A 27 -4.72 -1.37 -12.09
CA ALA A 27 -3.71 -0.40 -12.46
C ALA A 27 -2.32 -0.82 -11.96
N THR A 28 -2.20 -1.25 -10.69
CA THR A 28 -0.95 -1.76 -10.12
C THR A 28 -0.44 -2.98 -10.86
N ALA A 29 -1.31 -3.96 -11.16
CA ALA A 29 -0.93 -5.13 -11.94
C ALA A 29 -0.39 -4.74 -13.33
N SER A 30 -1.01 -3.74 -13.97
CA SER A 30 -0.56 -3.21 -15.27
C SER A 30 0.81 -2.52 -15.17
N LEU A 31 1.02 -1.69 -14.14
CA LEU A 31 2.30 -1.00 -13.90
C LEU A 31 3.46 -1.98 -13.63
N LEU A 32 3.15 -3.13 -13.05
CA LEU A 32 4.10 -4.21 -12.81
C LEU A 32 4.23 -5.18 -14.01
N ALA A 33 3.61 -4.85 -15.15
CA ALA A 33 3.57 -5.69 -16.35
C ALA A 33 3.09 -7.13 -16.09
N LEU A 34 2.15 -7.31 -15.15
CA LEU A 34 1.56 -8.61 -14.84
C LEU A 34 0.46 -8.98 -15.84
N PRO A 35 0.24 -10.28 -16.11
CA PRO A 35 -0.91 -10.74 -16.90
C PRO A 35 -2.24 -10.26 -16.30
N ALA A 36 -3.22 -9.94 -17.15
CA ALA A 36 -4.52 -9.40 -16.73
C ALA A 36 -5.24 -10.29 -15.70
N ALA A 37 -5.08 -11.62 -15.79
CA ALA A 37 -5.64 -12.57 -14.84
C ALA A 37 -5.15 -12.36 -13.39
N ARG A 38 -3.95 -11.78 -13.20
CA ARG A 38 -3.34 -11.55 -11.88
C ARG A 38 -3.93 -10.35 -11.13
N ALA A 39 -4.69 -9.48 -11.81
CA ALA A 39 -5.36 -8.36 -11.15
C ALA A 39 -6.42 -8.83 -10.13
N ALA A 40 -7.13 -9.91 -10.43
CA ALA A 40 -8.12 -10.50 -9.53
C ALA A 40 -7.45 -11.11 -8.29
N GLU A 41 -6.36 -11.86 -8.49
CA GLU A 41 -5.56 -12.43 -7.41
C GLU A 41 -4.98 -11.35 -6.49
N LEU A 42 -4.50 -10.23 -7.07
CA LEU A 42 -4.01 -9.10 -6.29
C LEU A 42 -5.11 -8.51 -5.39
N ALA A 43 -6.32 -8.32 -5.92
CA ALA A 43 -7.44 -7.81 -5.15
C ALA A 43 -7.84 -8.73 -3.99
N GLU A 44 -7.88 -10.05 -4.23
CA GLU A 44 -8.19 -11.03 -3.18
C GLU A 44 -7.14 -11.04 -2.07
N LYS A 45 -5.86 -11.04 -2.43
CA LYS A 45 -4.76 -11.10 -1.45
C LYS A 45 -4.64 -9.80 -0.67
N LEU A 46 -4.73 -8.64 -1.32
CA LEU A 46 -4.63 -7.35 -0.65
C LEU A 46 -5.83 -7.08 0.25
N ALA A 47 -7.03 -7.59 -0.08
CA ALA A 47 -8.22 -7.29 0.70
C ALA A 47 -8.13 -7.75 2.16
N GLY A 48 -7.52 -8.91 2.42
CA GLY A 48 -7.37 -9.48 3.76
C GLY A 48 -6.01 -9.24 4.43
N MET A 49 -5.09 -8.57 3.75
CA MET A 49 -3.73 -8.38 4.25
C MET A 49 -3.72 -7.27 5.33
N PRO A 50 -3.06 -7.47 6.49
CA PRO A 50 -2.79 -6.37 7.41
C PRO A 50 -1.79 -5.38 6.81
N ARG A 51 -1.54 -4.26 7.48
CA ARG A 51 -0.53 -3.29 7.03
C ARG A 51 0.85 -3.98 6.92
N PRO A 52 1.56 -3.87 5.79
CA PRO A 52 2.88 -4.48 5.62
C PRO A 52 3.89 -3.96 6.65
N THR A 53 4.75 -4.85 7.13
CA THR A 53 5.90 -4.47 7.97
C THR A 53 6.97 -3.80 7.11
N VAL A 54 7.48 -2.67 7.58
CA VAL A 54 8.57 -1.92 6.93
C VAL A 54 9.79 -1.98 7.84
N ILE A 55 10.94 -2.42 7.31
CA ILE A 55 12.23 -2.42 7.98
C ILE A 55 13.09 -1.34 7.32
N TYR A 56 13.51 -0.33 8.09
CA TYR A 56 14.44 0.69 7.64
C TYR A 56 15.83 0.40 8.21
N LEU A 57 16.84 0.37 7.35
CA LEU A 57 18.23 0.09 7.72
C LEU A 57 19.11 1.27 7.33
N SER A 58 19.71 1.94 8.31
CA SER A 58 20.73 2.96 8.07
C SER A 58 22.11 2.34 8.00
N PHE A 59 22.83 2.61 6.91
CA PHE A 59 24.24 2.28 6.75
C PHE A 59 25.07 3.58 6.78
N GLN A 60 26.10 3.70 5.94
CA GLN A 60 26.83 4.95 5.77
C GLN A 60 26.01 5.92 4.90
N GLU A 61 25.02 6.58 5.49
CA GLU A 61 24.20 7.59 4.83
C GLU A 61 24.43 8.99 5.42
N CYS A 62 24.08 10.02 4.64
CA CYS A 62 24.10 11.42 5.08
C CYS A 62 22.79 11.86 5.77
N THR A 63 21.87 10.93 6.05
CA THR A 63 20.52 11.15 6.64
C THR A 63 19.53 11.93 5.77
N GLY A 64 19.94 12.42 4.59
CA GLY A 64 19.07 13.17 3.70
C GLY A 64 17.86 12.38 3.18
N CYS A 65 18.01 11.07 2.96
CA CYS A 65 16.89 10.21 2.57
C CYS A 65 15.85 10.06 3.69
N LEU A 66 16.30 9.95 4.95
CA LEU A 66 15.42 9.91 6.11
C LEU A 66 14.70 11.25 6.31
N GLU A 67 15.40 12.38 6.17
CA GLU A 67 14.77 13.70 6.25
C GLU A 67 13.73 13.91 5.13
N SER A 68 14.04 13.47 3.91
CA SER A 68 13.09 13.52 2.81
C SER A 68 11.84 12.68 3.10
N LEU A 69 11.98 11.52 3.75
CA LEU A 69 10.85 10.67 4.13
C LEU A 69 9.99 11.38 5.20
N THR A 70 10.60 11.92 6.25
CA THR A 70 9.88 12.60 7.36
C THR A 70 9.23 13.92 6.96
N ARG A 71 9.64 14.52 5.84
CA ARG A 71 8.97 15.70 5.25
C ARG A 71 7.92 15.38 4.17
N SER A 72 7.55 14.11 3.96
CA SER A 72 6.46 13.76 3.03
C SER A 72 5.12 14.35 3.50
N PHE A 73 4.31 14.93 2.60
CA PHE A 73 3.10 15.68 2.97
C PHE A 73 1.78 15.08 2.47
N SER A 74 1.78 14.23 1.44
CA SER A 74 0.54 13.68 0.86
C SER A 74 0.72 12.23 0.39
N PRO A 75 0.48 11.23 1.28
CA PRO A 75 0.15 11.36 2.70
C PRO A 75 1.36 11.81 3.56
N THR A 76 1.08 12.36 4.75
CA THR A 76 2.12 12.61 5.77
C THR A 76 2.45 11.32 6.51
N ILE A 77 3.65 11.25 7.06
CA ILE A 77 4.04 10.21 8.04
C ILE A 77 3.98 10.73 9.47
#